data_AF-A0A961PXQ2-F1
#
_entry.id   AF-A0A961PXQ2-F1
#
_cell.length_a   1.000
_cell.length_b   1.000
_cell.length_c   1.000
_cell.angle_alpha   90.00
_cell.angle_beta   90.00
_cell.angle_gamma   90.00
#
_symmetry.space_group_name_H-M   'P 1'
#
loop_
_entity.id
_entity.type
_entity.pdbx_description
1 polymer ?
#
loop_
_entity_poly.entity_id
_entity_poly.type
_entity_poly.pdbx_seq_one_letter_code
_entity_poly.pdbx_strand_id
1 'polypeptide(L)'
;AALAGTMIPLGDAKGAALALVVEILSATLIGANHAFEASSFFDAEGRPPGVGQTIIAFRPGVEGYGARLETLLGAILSQEGTRLPGAGKAAARRRAAETGLEIPEERLREIRALVPGTR
;
A
#
# COMPACT_ATOMS: atom_id res chain seq x y z
N ALA A 1 -3.82 -20.96 -9.02
CA ALA A 1 -4.61 -20.57 -10.22
C ALA A 1 -4.45 -19.07 -10.54
N ALA A 2 -4.66 -18.15 -9.59
CA ALA A 2 -4.57 -16.71 -9.87
C ALA A 2 -3.16 -16.17 -10.18
N LEU A 3 -2.08 -16.82 -9.73
CA LEU A 3 -0.70 -16.34 -9.92
C LEU A 3 -0.19 -16.45 -11.36
N ALA A 4 -0.80 -17.29 -12.21
CA ALA A 4 -0.44 -17.44 -13.62
C ALA A 4 -1.38 -16.67 -14.56
N GLY A 5 -2.37 -15.97 -14.00
CA GLY A 5 -3.35 -15.19 -14.76
C GLY A 5 -3.16 -13.68 -14.57
N THR A 6 -3.96 -12.89 -15.26
CA THR A 6 -3.99 -11.43 -15.09
C THR A 6 -4.98 -11.02 -14.01
N MET A 7 -4.64 -9.97 -13.26
CA MET A 7 -5.57 -9.33 -12.33
C MET A 7 -6.44 -8.33 -13.10
N ILE A 8 -7.76 -8.38 -12.89
CA ILE A 8 -8.71 -7.42 -13.46
C ILE A 8 -8.72 -6.17 -12.57
N PRO A 9 -8.69 -4.94 -13.14
CA PRO A 9 -8.75 -3.72 -12.35
C PRO A 9 -10.10 -3.59 -11.63
N LEU A 10 -10.06 -3.09 -10.39
CA LEU A 10 -11.25 -2.82 -9.60
C LEU A 10 -12.08 -1.68 -10.22
N GLY A 11 -13.38 -1.89 -10.43
CA GLY A 11 -14.26 -0.82 -10.94
C GLY A 11 -14.11 -0.60 -12.44
N ASP A 12 -13.84 -1.68 -13.18
CA ASP A 12 -13.85 -1.76 -14.64
C ASP A 12 -13.04 -0.63 -15.30
N ALA A 13 -13.66 0.13 -16.20
CA ALA A 13 -13.03 1.20 -16.96
C ALA A 13 -12.41 2.30 -16.06
N LYS A 14 -13.02 2.60 -14.91
CA LYS A 14 -12.48 3.61 -13.97
C LYS A 14 -11.23 3.07 -13.27
N GLY A 15 -11.22 1.80 -12.93
CA GLY A 15 -10.04 1.12 -12.39
C GLY A 15 -8.89 1.11 -13.38
N ALA A 16 -9.18 0.78 -14.65
CA ALA A 16 -8.18 0.78 -15.71
C ALA A 16 -7.60 2.18 -15.96
N ALA A 17 -8.45 3.22 -16.00
CA ALA A 17 -8.00 4.59 -16.14
C ALA A 17 -7.12 5.05 -14.95
N LEU A 18 -7.49 4.67 -13.72
CA LEU A 18 -6.67 4.98 -12.54
C LEU A 18 -5.31 4.26 -12.58
N ALA A 19 -5.28 3.00 -12.99
CA ALA A 19 -4.04 2.24 -13.16
C ALA A 19 -3.11 2.90 -14.18
N LEU A 20 -3.66 3.40 -15.30
CA LEU A 20 -2.89 4.14 -16.30
C LEU A 20 -2.31 5.44 -15.75
N VAL A 21 -3.06 6.20 -14.95
CA VAL A 21 -2.55 7.42 -14.30
C VAL A 21 -1.40 7.08 -13.35
N VAL A 22 -1.53 6.01 -12.57
CA VAL A 22 -0.45 5.54 -11.68
C VAL A 22 0.78 5.16 -12.47
N GLU A 23 0.63 4.42 -13.57
CA GLU A 23 1.73 4.01 -14.45
C GLU A 23 2.48 5.23 -14.99
N ILE A 24 1.76 6.22 -15.52
CA ILE A 24 2.35 7.45 -16.05
C ILE A 24 3.12 8.20 -14.96
N LEU A 25 2.54 8.36 -13.77
CA LEU A 25 3.16 9.10 -12.68
C LEU A 25 4.37 8.36 -12.07
N SER A 26 4.35 7.04 -12.02
CA SER A 26 5.37 6.24 -11.31
C SER A 26 6.46 5.68 -12.22
N ALA A 27 6.20 5.52 -13.53
CA ALA A 27 7.16 5.02 -14.50
C ALA A 27 7.52 6.10 -15.52
N THR A 28 6.57 6.47 -16.38
CA THR A 28 6.83 7.34 -17.54
C THR A 28 7.41 8.71 -17.16
N LEU A 29 6.83 9.37 -16.16
CA LEU A 29 7.22 10.72 -15.75
C LEU A 29 8.67 10.82 -15.24
N ILE A 30 9.14 9.76 -14.58
CA ILE A 30 10.45 9.75 -13.89
C ILE A 30 11.47 8.83 -14.56
N GLY A 31 11.12 8.23 -15.71
CA GLY A 31 11.99 7.34 -16.48
C GLY A 31 12.27 6.00 -15.82
N ALA A 32 11.38 5.54 -14.93
CA ALA A 32 11.46 4.19 -14.37
C ALA A 32 10.81 3.17 -15.33
N ASN A 33 11.08 1.89 -15.12
CA ASN A 33 10.52 0.82 -15.95
C ASN A 33 8.99 0.82 -15.84
N HIS A 34 8.31 0.68 -16.98
CA HIS A 34 6.89 0.37 -17.00
C HIS A 34 6.65 -1.04 -16.42
N ALA A 35 5.42 -1.32 -15.99
CA ALA A 35 5.04 -2.59 -15.38
C ALA A 35 5.30 -3.80 -16.30
N PHE A 36 5.26 -3.62 -17.62
CA PHE A 36 5.59 -4.68 -18.59
C PHE A 36 7.11 -4.83 -18.84
N GLU A 37 7.92 -3.87 -18.39
CA GLU A 37 9.38 -3.89 -18.48
C GLU A 37 10.03 -4.35 -17.17
N ALA A 38 9.31 -4.21 -16.05
CA ALA A 38 9.76 -4.60 -14.72
C ALA A 38 9.94 -6.13 -14.60
N SER A 39 10.99 -6.55 -13.88
CA SER A 39 11.14 -7.94 -13.46
C SER A 39 10.14 -8.30 -12.36
N SER A 40 10.03 -9.61 -12.08
CA SER A 40 9.11 -10.16 -11.09
C SER A 40 9.36 -9.62 -9.68
N PHE A 41 8.28 -9.37 -8.93
CA PHE A 41 8.32 -9.12 -7.49
C PHE A 41 8.12 -10.40 -6.67
N PHE A 42 7.80 -11.52 -7.33
CA PHE A 42 7.38 -12.77 -6.68
C PHE A 42 8.49 -13.82 -6.62
N ASP A 43 9.58 -13.60 -7.35
CA ASP A 43 10.77 -14.44 -7.34
C ASP A 43 12.02 -13.55 -7.22
N ALA A 44 13.13 -14.17 -6.83
CA ALA A 44 14.42 -13.49 -6.67
C ALA A 44 15.24 -13.49 -7.97
N GLU A 45 14.63 -13.86 -9.10
CA GLU A 45 15.32 -14.04 -10.36
C GLU A 45 15.39 -12.71 -11.14
N GLY A 46 16.57 -12.44 -11.70
CA GLY A 46 16.79 -11.27 -12.52
C GLY A 46 17.25 -10.02 -11.74
N ARG A 47 17.18 -8.86 -12.42
CA ARG A 47 17.61 -7.58 -11.85
C ARG A 47 16.52 -7.01 -10.95
N PRO A 48 16.82 -6.07 -10.04
CA PRO A 48 15.79 -5.31 -9.33
C PRO A 48 14.76 -4.74 -10.32
N PRO A 49 13.46 -4.75 -10.01
CA PRO A 49 12.39 -4.37 -10.95
C PRO A 49 12.54 -3.01 -11.61
N GLY A 50 13.27 -2.08 -10.99
CA GLY A 50 13.53 -0.75 -11.58
C GLY A 50 12.27 0.11 -11.69
N VAL A 51 11.27 -0.16 -10.85
CA VAL A 51 10.04 0.64 -10.76
C VAL A 51 10.29 1.95 -10.05
N GLY A 52 9.37 2.89 -10.22
CA GLY A 52 9.41 4.20 -9.58
C GLY A 52 8.21 4.46 -8.68
N GLN A 53 8.24 5.62 -8.02
CA GLN A 53 7.16 6.12 -7.18
C GLN A 53 7.06 7.63 -7.30
N THR A 54 5.84 8.15 -7.21
CA THR A 54 5.58 9.60 -7.12
C THR A 54 4.91 9.90 -5.79
N ILE A 55 5.45 10.89 -5.08
CA ILE A 55 4.90 11.38 -3.81
C ILE A 55 4.39 12.80 -4.04
N ILE A 56 3.11 13.02 -3.71
CA ILE A 56 2.47 14.33 -3.77
C ILE A 56 2.09 14.73 -2.34
N ALA A 57 2.63 15.84 -1.87
CA ALA A 57 2.38 16.37 -0.54
C ALA A 57 1.75 17.76 -0.64
N PHE A 58 0.69 17.98 0.13
CA PHE A 58 0.02 19.26 0.24
C PHE A 58 0.18 19.78 1.66
N ARG A 59 0.52 21.07 1.79
CA ARG A 59 0.40 21.79 3.06
C ARG A 59 -0.97 22.46 3.10
N PRO A 60 -1.91 22.04 3.96
CA PRO A 60 -3.19 22.72 4.09
C PRO A 60 -2.96 24.18 4.48
N GLY A 61 -3.53 25.12 3.71
CA GLY A 61 -3.43 26.55 3.98
C GLY A 61 -4.68 27.17 4.62
N VAL A 62 -5.74 26.37 4.77
CA VAL A 62 -7.04 26.84 5.25
C VAL A 62 -7.07 26.80 6.78
N GLU A 63 -7.43 27.93 7.39
CA GLU A 63 -7.66 28.01 8.84
C GLU A 63 -8.80 27.05 9.25
N GLY A 64 -8.63 26.37 10.38
CA GLY A 64 -9.63 25.40 10.85
C GLY A 64 -9.73 24.12 10.02
N TYR A 65 -8.75 23.81 9.15
CA TYR A 65 -8.73 22.57 8.35
C TYR A 65 -9.08 21.32 9.16
N GLY A 66 -8.48 21.16 10.34
CA GLY A 66 -8.73 20.03 11.23
C GLY A 66 -10.20 19.94 11.65
N ALA A 67 -10.80 21.05 12.09
CA ALA A 67 -12.21 21.08 12.49
C ALA A 67 -13.14 20.74 11.32
N ARG A 68 -12.85 21.24 10.11
CA ARG A 68 -13.64 20.90 8.91
C ARG A 68 -13.50 19.43 8.53
N LEU A 69 -12.31 18.85 8.70
CA LEU A 69 -12.08 17.44 8.48
C LEU A 69 -12.87 16.60 9.48
N GLU A 70 -12.86 16.96 10.77
CA GLU A 70 -13.66 16.30 11.80
C GLU A 70 -15.16 16.34 11.51
N THR A 71 -15.68 17.46 11.01
CA THR A 71 -17.09 17.55 10.58
C THR A 71 -17.41 16.54 9.48
N LEU A 72 -16.56 16.43 8.45
CA LEU A 72 -16.74 15.46 7.37
C LEU A 72 -16.67 14.01 7.89
N LEU A 73 -15.65 13.69 8.70
CA LEU A 73 -15.47 12.36 9.24
C LEU A 73 -16.64 11.96 10.16
N GLY A 74 -17.14 12.90 10.97
CA GLY A 74 -18.32 12.71 11.80
C GLY A 74 -19.58 12.39 10.97
N ALA A 75 -19.81 13.11 9.88
CA ALA A 75 -20.95 12.88 8.98
C ALA A 75 -20.87 11.53 8.24
N ILE A 76 -19.66 11.03 7.95
CA ILE A 76 -19.48 9.68 7.42
C ILE A 76 -19.82 8.66 8.49
N LEU A 77 -19.23 8.80 9.69
CA LEU A 77 -19.38 7.85 10.79
C LEU A 77 -20.78 7.80 11.39
N SER A 78 -21.61 8.83 11.19
CA SER A 78 -23.01 8.81 11.60
C SER A 78 -23.89 7.88 10.75
N GLN A 79 -23.39 7.41 9.59
CA GLN A 79 -24.10 6.47 8.73
C GLN A 79 -23.81 5.03 9.15
N GLU A 80 -24.86 4.22 9.22
CA GLU A 80 -24.76 2.82 9.62
C GLU A 80 -23.85 2.01 8.68
N GLY A 81 -23.04 1.12 9.25
CA GLY A 81 -22.15 0.22 8.50
C GLY A 81 -20.89 0.89 7.92
N THR A 82 -20.69 2.19 8.13
CA THR A 82 -19.50 2.87 7.62
C THR A 82 -18.24 2.60 8.43
N ARG A 83 -17.09 2.71 7.77
CA ARG A 83 -15.78 2.63 8.41
C ARG A 83 -14.79 3.54 7.69
N LEU A 84 -14.01 4.29 8.48
CA LEU A 84 -12.96 5.12 7.91
C LEU A 84 -11.82 4.27 7.33
N PRO A 85 -11.32 4.61 6.14
CA PRO A 85 -10.07 4.07 5.62
C PRO A 85 -8.94 4.24 6.66
N GLY A 86 -8.15 3.19 6.85
CA GLY A 86 -7.05 3.20 7.82
C GLY A 86 -7.42 2.84 9.27
N ALA A 87 -8.70 2.92 9.69
CA ALA A 87 -9.12 2.59 11.05
C ALA A 87 -8.68 1.18 11.49
N GLY A 88 -8.75 0.21 10.56
CA GLY A 88 -8.27 -1.15 10.79
C GLY A 88 -6.78 -1.26 11.01
N LYS A 89 -5.99 -0.60 10.16
CA LYS A 89 -4.54 -0.58 10.26
C LYS A 89 -4.11 0.10 11.57
N ALA A 90 -4.78 1.19 11.97
CA ALA A 90 -4.53 1.87 13.23
C ALA A 90 -4.85 0.96 14.44
N ALA A 91 -5.98 0.25 14.43
CA ALA A 91 -6.32 -0.71 15.48
C ALA A 91 -5.36 -1.89 15.55
N ALA A 92 -4.96 -2.45 14.40
CA ALA A 92 -3.97 -3.52 14.32
C ALA A 92 -2.60 -3.06 14.85
N ARG A 93 -2.17 -1.83 14.55
CA ARG A 93 -0.92 -1.26 15.06
C ARG A 93 -0.92 -1.10 16.58
N ARG A 94 -2.04 -0.64 17.17
CA ARG A 94 -2.18 -0.54 18.63
C ARG A 94 -2.09 -1.91 19.29
N ARG A 95 -2.85 -2.89 18.79
CA ARG A 95 -2.79 -4.27 19.29
C ARG A 95 -1.37 -4.84 19.19
N ALA A 96 -0.71 -4.68 18.04
CA ALA A 96 0.66 -5.17 17.86
C ALA A 96 1.66 -4.52 18.84
N ALA A 97 1.45 -3.26 19.23
CA ALA A 97 2.28 -2.60 20.22
C ALA A 97 2.05 -3.13 21.65
N GLU A 98 0.84 -3.58 21.96
CA GLU A 98 0.44 -4.09 23.27
C GLU A 98 0.73 -5.59 23.43
N THR A 99 0.45 -6.39 22.41
CA THR A 99 0.47 -7.87 22.48
C THR A 99 1.55 -8.50 21.61
N GLY A 100 2.33 -7.71 20.88
CA GLY A 100 3.29 -8.20 19.90
C GLY A 100 2.67 -8.60 18.55
N LEU A 101 3.52 -9.06 17.62
CA LEU A 101 3.11 -9.52 16.29
C LEU A 101 2.95 -11.04 16.28
N GLU A 102 1.81 -11.51 15.78
CA GLU A 102 1.61 -12.92 15.47
C GLU A 102 2.31 -13.26 14.16
N ILE A 103 3.27 -14.18 14.21
CA ILE A 103 4.08 -14.61 13.07
C ILE A 103 4.04 -16.14 13.03
N PRO A 104 3.71 -16.76 11.88
CA PRO A 104 3.81 -18.21 11.73
C PRO A 104 5.21 -18.70 12.09
N GLU A 105 5.31 -19.77 12.87
CA GLU A 105 6.58 -20.23 13.42
C GLU A 105 7.62 -20.54 12.32
N GLU A 106 7.17 -21.12 11.21
CA GLU A 106 7.99 -21.37 10.02
C GLU A 106 8.64 -20.09 9.49
N ARG A 107 7.86 -19.02 9.30
CA ARG A 107 8.37 -17.71 8.85
C ARG A 107 9.37 -17.12 9.84
N LEU A 108 9.10 -17.26 11.14
CA LEU A 108 10.01 -16.77 12.17
C LEU A 108 11.35 -17.53 12.14
N ARG A 109 11.33 -18.85 11.89
CA ARG A 109 12.53 -19.65 11.70
C ARG A 109 13.32 -19.23 10.46
N GLU A 110 12.65 -19.02 9.32
CA GLU A 110 13.28 -18.52 8.09
C GLU A 110 13.98 -17.19 8.33
N ILE A 111 13.29 -16.21 8.94
CA ILE A 111 13.86 -14.88 9.23
C ILE A 111 15.09 -15.02 10.15
N ARG A 112 15.01 -15.83 11.20
CA ARG A 112 16.14 -16.03 12.13
C ARG A 112 17.35 -16.68 11.47
N ALA A 113 17.14 -17.58 10.51
CA ALA A 113 18.22 -18.21 9.75
C ALA A 113 18.93 -17.24 8.80
N LEU A 114 18.23 -16.18 8.35
CA LEU A 114 18.79 -15.14 7.48
C LEU A 114 19.59 -14.07 8.23
N VAL A 115 19.42 -13.94 9.54
CA VAL A 115 20.23 -13.01 10.36
C VAL A 115 21.59 -13.68 10.58
N PRO A 116 22.70 -13.18 9.99
CA PRO A 116 24.02 -13.67 10.31
C PRO A 116 24.22 -13.48 11.81
N GLY A 117 24.60 -14.54 12.53
CA GLY A 117 24.65 -14.55 13.98
C GLY A 117 25.22 -13.26 14.55
N THR A 118 24.47 -12.62 15.44
CA THR A 118 24.99 -11.61 16.36
C THR A 118 26.26 -12.16 17.00
N ARG A 119 27.42 -11.73 16.51
CA ARG A 119 28.61 -11.58 17.34
C ARG A 119 28.49 -10.26 18.09
#